data_AF-A0AAD3DJE6-F1
#
_entry.id   AF-A0AAD3DJE6-F1
#
_cell.length_a   1.000
_cell.length_b   1.000
_cell.length_c   1.000
_cell.angle_alpha   90.00
_cell.angle_beta   90.00
_cell.angle_gamma   90.00
#
_symmetry.space_group_name_H-M   'P 1'
#
loop_
_entity.id
_entity.type
_entity.pdbx_description
1 polymer ?
#
loop_
_entity_poly.entity_id
_entity_poly.type
_entity_poly.pdbx_seq_one_letter_code
_entity_poly.pdbx_strand_id
1 'polypeptide(L)'
;GDPLDDVGWVREELHRWVYDNVRSKWTFVLRKPSRLPELFSGYHASRALVAEVLARVGVSVGSLVVEGASLAHWTEAHLHRLVAHFLQARFPILLALNKADMASSPDHIIRVRQALPYDPAVPVSAATERWLCNQRRTGRVSYNDASADVTAVVSDSPELAEQLSRVRTAVLGRYGSTGAALALTCAVAMRPPRPVFPVTDLETCTALPARGISSGAGGLLGSGLDAKARAAEGANPSVLRDCILLKPGSHIVDLFEVLKRPPYQLLEGDFVRAECSALTAPEAAAASAAAAAVAAVSLGGGEGGAAVGSAEGGSQTSSHQQHQQHHQVWRVLKKEEVLDWGSCVTKIMTNRRSHWQHGGKR
;
A
#
# COMPACT_ATOMS: atom_id res chain seq x y z
N GLY A 1 26.61 -9.76 14.10
CA GLY A 1 25.52 -8.98 14.68
C GLY A 1 24.35 -9.91 14.88
N ASP A 2 23.69 -9.79 16.03
CA ASP A 2 22.46 -10.50 16.32
C ASP A 2 21.28 -9.69 15.73
N PRO A 3 20.47 -10.26 14.81
CA PRO A 3 19.32 -9.56 14.24
C PRO A 3 18.29 -9.06 15.27
N LEU A 4 18.16 -9.72 16.44
CA LEU A 4 17.22 -9.30 17.48
C LEU A 4 17.69 -8.04 18.21
N ASP A 5 19.00 -7.94 18.45
CA ASP A 5 19.60 -6.74 19.04
C ASP A 5 19.43 -5.55 18.10
N ASP A 6 19.64 -5.76 16.79
CA ASP A 6 19.44 -4.73 15.77
C ASP A 6 17.97 -4.24 15.73
N VAL A 7 17.00 -5.16 15.80
CA VAL A 7 15.57 -4.80 15.85
C VAL A 7 15.22 -4.04 17.13
N GLY A 8 15.73 -4.49 18.28
CA GLY A 8 15.54 -3.84 19.56
C GLY A 8 16.06 -2.40 19.56
N TRP A 9 17.30 -2.23 19.09
CA TRP A 9 17.95 -0.93 19.00
C TRP A 9 17.17 0.06 18.12
N VAL A 10 16.76 -0.34 16.90
CA VAL A 10 16.00 0.54 16.00
C VAL A 10 14.66 0.97 16.62
N ARG A 11 13.96 0.05 17.30
CA ARG A 11 12.68 0.34 17.95
C ARG A 11 12.83 1.32 19.10
N GLU A 12 13.86 1.13 19.91
CA GLU A 12 14.15 2.00 21.03
C GLU A 12 14.48 3.42 20.54
N GLU A 13 15.31 3.54 19.50
CA GLU A 13 15.70 4.84 18.95
C GLU A 13 14.51 5.60 18.34
N LEU A 14 13.65 4.89 17.60
CA LEU A 14 12.43 5.47 17.05
C LEU A 14 11.47 5.94 18.16
N HIS A 15 11.32 5.14 19.22
CA HIS A 15 10.49 5.48 20.37
C HIS A 15 11.03 6.68 21.13
N ARG A 16 12.33 6.70 21.42
CA ARG A 16 12.99 7.79 22.14
C ARG A 16 12.87 9.11 21.39
N TRP A 17 13.10 9.09 20.07
CA TRP A 17 12.95 10.29 19.24
C TRP A 17 11.54 10.90 19.32
N VAL A 18 10.49 10.10 19.16
CA VAL A 18 9.11 10.61 19.24
C VAL A 18 8.75 11.02 20.66
N TYR A 19 9.22 10.26 21.66
CA TYR A 19 9.01 10.58 23.07
C TYR A 19 9.65 11.91 23.46
N ASP A 20 10.89 12.18 23.08
CA ASP A 20 11.57 13.43 23.40
C ASP A 20 10.88 14.64 22.74
N ASN A 21 10.39 14.47 21.51
CA ASN A 21 9.57 15.47 20.83
C ASN A 21 8.24 15.77 21.56
N VAL A 22 7.59 14.75 22.13
CA VAL A 22 6.36 14.91 22.91
C VAL A 22 6.67 15.53 24.28
N ARG A 23 7.68 15.00 24.98
CA ARG A 23 8.11 15.43 26.32
C ARG A 23 8.52 16.90 26.34
N SER A 24 9.32 17.33 25.37
CA SER A 24 9.77 18.73 25.26
C SER A 24 8.61 19.73 25.15
N LYS A 25 7.47 19.31 24.59
CA LYS A 25 6.27 20.13 24.39
C LYS A 25 5.17 19.84 25.43
N TRP A 26 5.40 18.92 26.37
CA TRP A 26 4.37 18.45 27.29
C TRP A 26 3.85 19.54 28.23
N THR A 27 4.73 20.42 28.71
CA THR A 27 4.36 21.56 29.58
C THR A 27 3.36 22.50 28.91
N PHE A 28 3.44 22.64 27.59
CA PHE A 28 2.50 23.43 26.81
C PHE A 28 1.12 22.75 26.68
N VAL A 29 1.12 21.44 26.57
CA VAL A 29 -0.10 20.62 26.54
C VAL A 29 -0.81 20.65 27.88
N LEU A 30 -0.08 20.60 29.01
CA LEU A 30 -0.69 20.74 30.34
C LEU A 30 -1.41 22.09 30.52
N ARG A 31 -0.89 23.17 29.93
CA ARG A 31 -1.56 24.49 29.94
C ARG A 31 -2.78 24.54 29.02
N LYS A 32 -2.76 23.80 27.91
CA LYS A 32 -3.87 23.72 26.95
C LYS A 32 -4.03 22.30 26.38
N PRO A 33 -4.78 21.42 27.08
CA PRO A 33 -4.92 20.01 26.71
C PRO A 33 -5.49 19.76 25.30
N SER A 34 -6.27 20.71 24.79
CA SER A 34 -6.80 20.66 23.41
C SER A 34 -5.72 20.62 22.32
N ARG A 35 -4.45 20.97 22.64
CA ARG A 35 -3.32 20.94 21.70
C ARG A 35 -2.59 19.60 21.65
N LEU A 36 -2.94 18.62 22.50
CA LEU A 36 -2.34 17.29 22.47
C LEU A 36 -2.33 16.67 21.05
N PRO A 37 -3.43 16.76 20.25
CA PRO A 37 -3.40 16.21 18.90
C PRO A 37 -2.41 16.93 17.95
N GLU A 38 -2.11 18.19 18.20
CA GLU A 38 -1.21 19.00 17.36
C GLU A 38 0.24 18.53 17.47
N LEU A 39 0.63 17.88 18.58
CA LEU A 39 1.97 17.32 18.76
C LEU A 39 2.33 16.31 17.66
N PHE A 40 1.32 15.63 17.13
CA PHE A 40 1.49 14.58 16.14
C PHE A 40 1.34 15.05 14.69
N SER A 41 0.97 16.31 14.47
CA SER A 41 0.76 16.89 13.13
C SER A 41 2.01 16.86 12.25
N GLY A 42 3.20 17.07 12.84
CA GLY A 42 4.48 17.01 12.15
C GLY A 42 4.82 15.64 11.55
N TYR A 43 4.18 14.57 12.03
CA TYR A 43 4.32 13.22 11.48
C TYR A 43 3.28 12.93 10.37
N HIS A 44 2.56 13.93 9.89
CA HIS A 44 1.46 13.77 8.92
C HIS A 44 0.37 12.80 9.43
N ALA A 45 0.15 12.74 10.74
CA ALA A 45 -0.93 11.97 11.34
C ALA A 45 -2.27 12.70 11.14
N SER A 46 -3.29 12.00 10.65
CA SER A 46 -4.64 12.58 10.54
C SER A 46 -5.26 12.75 11.93
N ARG A 47 -6.20 13.70 12.07
CA ARG A 47 -6.92 13.88 13.35
C ARG A 47 -7.66 12.61 13.78
N ALA A 48 -8.19 11.85 12.83
CA ALA A 48 -8.84 10.56 13.09
C ALA A 48 -7.88 9.53 13.69
N LEU A 49 -6.68 9.39 13.11
CA LEU A 49 -5.64 8.49 13.65
C LEU A 49 -5.24 8.88 15.07
N VAL A 50 -5.03 10.17 15.31
CA VAL A 50 -4.64 10.65 16.64
C VAL A 50 -5.76 10.44 17.64
N ALA A 51 -7.02 10.68 17.26
CA ALA A 51 -8.18 10.40 18.11
C ALA A 51 -8.28 8.91 18.48
N GLU A 52 -8.03 8.01 17.52
CA GLU A 52 -8.00 6.57 17.76
C GLU A 52 -6.88 6.17 18.73
N VAL A 53 -5.67 6.69 18.53
CA VAL A 53 -4.52 6.45 19.43
C VAL A 53 -4.82 6.95 20.84
N LEU A 54 -5.42 8.13 20.97
CA LEU A 54 -5.82 8.69 22.27
C LEU A 54 -6.89 7.83 22.93
N ALA A 55 -7.88 7.35 22.18
CA ALA A 55 -8.91 6.46 22.70
C ALA A 55 -8.32 5.15 23.26
N ARG A 56 -7.30 4.58 22.60
CA ARG A 56 -6.59 3.36 23.08
C ARG A 56 -5.88 3.56 24.43
N VAL A 57 -5.50 4.80 24.75
CA VAL A 57 -4.91 5.15 26.06
C VAL A 57 -5.93 5.74 27.04
N GLY A 58 -7.23 5.64 26.72
CA GLY A 58 -8.32 6.08 27.59
C GLY A 58 -8.62 7.58 27.53
N VAL A 59 -8.15 8.28 26.49
CA VAL A 59 -8.36 9.73 26.33
C VAL A 59 -9.30 10.00 25.16
N SER A 60 -10.45 10.63 25.44
CA SER A 60 -11.33 11.14 24.40
C SER A 60 -10.97 12.58 24.03
N VAL A 61 -10.87 12.87 22.73
CA VAL A 61 -10.55 14.22 22.22
C VAL A 61 -11.59 15.25 22.68
N GLY A 62 -12.87 14.85 22.84
CA GLY A 62 -13.91 15.73 23.36
C GLY A 62 -13.72 16.06 24.85
N SER A 63 -13.29 15.09 25.66
CA SER A 63 -12.98 15.28 27.09
C SER A 63 -11.77 16.20 27.28
N LEU A 64 -10.78 16.21 26.38
CA LEU A 64 -9.64 17.14 26.46
C LEU A 64 -10.02 18.63 26.41
N VAL A 65 -11.19 18.96 25.86
CA VAL A 65 -11.69 20.34 25.79
C VAL A 65 -12.45 20.73 27.07
N VAL A 66 -13.03 19.74 27.76
CA VAL A 66 -13.94 19.93 28.90
C VAL A 66 -13.25 19.66 30.25
N GLU A 67 -12.35 18.68 30.31
CA GLU A 67 -11.71 18.16 31.52
C GLU A 67 -10.20 18.45 31.49
N GLY A 68 -9.83 19.70 31.76
CA GLY A 68 -8.43 20.15 31.79
C GLY A 68 -7.55 19.44 32.84
N ALA A 69 -8.13 18.68 33.77
CA ALA A 69 -7.44 18.03 34.89
C ALA A 69 -6.94 16.60 34.60
N SER A 70 -7.46 15.93 33.56
CA SER A 70 -7.16 14.51 33.28
C SER A 70 -5.71 14.26 32.86
N LEU A 71 -5.05 15.24 32.22
CA LEU A 71 -3.65 15.05 31.79
C LEU A 71 -2.60 15.38 32.86
N ALA A 72 -2.97 16.04 33.96
CA ALA A 72 -2.02 16.46 34.99
C ALA A 72 -1.41 15.28 35.77
N HIS A 73 -2.15 14.16 35.88
CA HIS A 73 -1.67 12.95 36.54
C HIS A 73 -0.80 12.05 35.64
N TRP A 74 -0.55 12.46 34.39
CA TRP A 74 0.23 11.67 33.46
C TRP A 74 1.69 11.66 33.84
N THR A 75 2.24 10.45 33.94
CA THR A 75 3.64 10.17 34.24
C THR A 75 4.42 9.89 32.96
N GLU A 76 5.74 9.79 33.04
CA GLU A 76 6.57 9.38 31.90
C GLU A 76 6.12 8.05 31.30
N ALA A 77 5.68 7.11 32.13
CA ALA A 77 5.14 5.83 31.67
C ALA A 77 3.88 5.99 30.79
N HIS A 78 3.01 6.95 31.11
CA HIS A 78 1.84 7.26 30.29
C HIS A 78 2.24 7.86 28.94
N LEU A 79 3.26 8.72 28.92
CA LEU A 79 3.81 9.28 27.68
C LEU A 79 4.45 8.19 26.81
N HIS A 80 5.25 7.29 27.39
CA HIS A 80 5.83 6.16 26.66
C HIS A 80 4.74 5.25 26.08
N ARG A 81 3.64 5.00 26.82
CA ARG A 81 2.49 4.22 26.33
C ARG A 81 1.79 4.92 25.17
N LEU A 82 1.54 6.22 25.28
CA LEU A 82 0.97 7.02 24.19
C LEU A 82 1.84 6.96 22.93
N VAL A 83 3.15 7.15 23.08
CA VAL A 83 4.09 7.09 21.96
C VAL A 83 4.15 5.69 21.35
N ALA A 84 4.12 4.63 22.17
CA ALA A 84 4.09 3.25 21.68
C ALA A 84 2.85 2.97 20.82
N HIS A 85 1.66 3.35 21.28
CA HIS A 85 0.43 3.21 20.48
C HIS A 85 0.43 4.10 19.24
N PHE A 86 1.00 5.30 19.34
CA PHE A 86 1.16 6.18 18.19
C PHE A 86 2.06 5.55 17.13
N LEU A 87 3.22 5.00 17.51
CA LEU A 87 4.13 4.33 16.59
C LEU A 87 3.47 3.12 15.93
N GLN A 88 2.78 2.27 16.69
CA GLN A 88 2.05 1.12 16.14
C GLN A 88 1.01 1.52 15.10
N ALA A 89 0.26 2.60 15.34
CA ALA A 89 -0.80 3.04 14.43
C ALA A 89 -0.24 3.84 13.22
N ARG A 90 0.79 4.66 13.43
CA ARG A 90 1.31 5.58 12.42
C ARG A 90 2.41 4.96 11.56
N PHE A 91 3.26 4.13 12.16
CA PHE A 91 4.44 3.52 11.55
C PHE A 91 4.41 1.99 11.75
N PRO A 92 3.50 1.25 11.09
CA PRO A 92 3.61 -0.20 11.00
C PRO A 92 4.98 -0.58 10.41
N ILE A 93 5.69 -1.52 11.04
CA ILE A 93 7.04 -1.95 10.64
C ILE A 93 7.02 -3.39 10.16
N LEU A 94 7.57 -3.62 8.97
CA LEU A 94 7.83 -4.95 8.42
C LEU A 94 9.31 -5.30 8.61
N LEU A 95 9.60 -6.53 9.07
CA LEU A 95 10.95 -7.05 9.18
C LEU A 95 11.38 -7.73 7.87
N ALA A 96 12.20 -7.04 7.07
CA ALA A 96 12.85 -7.65 5.91
C ALA A 96 14.12 -8.38 6.37
N LEU A 97 14.05 -9.70 6.52
CA LEU A 97 15.15 -10.56 6.98
C LEU A 97 16.11 -10.82 5.82
N ASN A 98 16.93 -9.81 5.53
CA ASN A 98 17.83 -9.79 4.38
C ASN A 98 18.98 -10.82 4.53
N LYS A 99 19.59 -11.17 3.39
CA LYS A 99 20.65 -12.19 3.22
C LYS A 99 20.14 -13.62 3.37
N ALA A 100 18.89 -13.88 3.00
CA ALA A 100 18.30 -15.22 3.06
C ALA A 100 19.06 -16.29 2.24
N ASP A 101 19.94 -15.86 1.33
CA ASP A 101 20.86 -16.68 0.52
C ASP A 101 22.06 -17.26 1.29
N MET A 102 22.39 -16.76 2.49
CA MET A 102 23.50 -17.28 3.27
C MET A 102 23.13 -18.59 3.99
N ALA A 103 24.10 -19.49 4.14
CA ALA A 103 23.90 -20.78 4.81
C ALA A 103 23.48 -20.65 6.29
N SER A 104 23.91 -19.60 6.98
CA SER A 104 23.56 -19.32 8.39
C SER A 104 22.20 -18.64 8.59
N SER A 105 21.57 -18.17 7.53
CA SER A 105 20.33 -17.38 7.61
C SER A 105 19.11 -18.13 8.15
N PRO A 106 18.91 -19.43 7.90
CA PRO A 106 17.74 -20.16 8.39
C PRO A 106 17.55 -20.09 9.90
N ASP A 107 18.62 -20.31 10.66
CA ASP A 107 18.56 -20.32 12.12
C ASP A 107 18.23 -18.93 12.67
N HIS A 108 18.81 -17.90 12.07
CA HIS A 108 18.48 -16.51 12.41
C HIS A 108 17.03 -16.16 12.07
N ILE A 109 16.53 -16.57 10.90
CA ILE A 109 15.15 -16.32 10.48
C ILE A 109 14.16 -16.98 11.44
N ILE A 110 14.40 -18.26 11.81
CA ILE A 110 13.57 -19.00 12.75
C ILE A 110 13.58 -18.30 14.11
N ARG A 111 14.75 -17.96 14.63
CA ARG A 111 14.88 -17.31 15.94
C ARG A 111 14.17 -15.95 15.99
N VAL A 112 14.30 -15.14 14.95
CA VAL A 112 13.60 -13.84 14.88
C VAL A 112 12.09 -14.03 14.86
N ARG A 113 11.58 -14.96 14.05
CA ARG A 113 10.14 -15.26 13.97
C ARG A 113 9.58 -15.78 15.29
N GLN A 114 10.35 -16.60 16.01
CA GLN A 114 9.95 -17.12 17.33
C GLN A 114 9.94 -16.04 18.40
N ALA A 115 10.94 -15.16 18.41
CA ALA A 115 11.03 -14.08 19.38
C ALA A 115 10.01 -12.95 19.13
N LEU A 116 9.62 -12.74 17.87
CA LEU A 116 8.72 -11.67 17.44
C LEU A 116 7.54 -12.23 16.60
N PRO A 117 6.67 -13.06 17.18
CA PRO A 117 5.65 -13.81 16.44
C PRO A 117 4.53 -12.93 15.85
N TYR A 118 4.34 -11.73 16.41
CA TYR A 118 3.31 -10.78 15.96
C TYR A 118 3.83 -9.76 14.96
N ASP A 119 5.15 -9.75 14.71
CA ASP A 119 5.77 -8.83 13.78
C ASP A 119 5.85 -9.47 12.38
N PRO A 120 5.31 -8.82 11.34
CA PRO A 120 5.36 -9.40 10.01
C PRO A 120 6.82 -9.42 9.53
N ALA A 121 7.28 -10.60 9.11
CA ALA A 121 8.67 -10.86 8.79
C ALA A 121 8.82 -11.68 7.50
N VAL A 122 9.54 -11.11 6.53
CA VAL A 122 9.75 -11.70 5.19
C VAL A 122 11.24 -11.97 4.99
N PRO A 123 11.64 -13.23 4.69
CA PRO A 123 12.99 -13.55 4.22
C PRO A 123 13.25 -12.85 2.89
N VAL A 124 14.37 -12.15 2.77
CA VAL A 124 14.73 -11.42 1.55
C VAL A 124 16.16 -11.74 1.14
N SER A 125 16.40 -11.92 -0.16
CA SER A 125 17.74 -11.86 -0.73
C SER A 125 17.85 -10.68 -1.69
N ALA A 126 18.26 -9.52 -1.17
CA ALA A 126 18.45 -8.32 -1.98
C ALA A 126 19.55 -8.48 -3.04
N ALA A 127 20.58 -9.29 -2.73
CA ALA A 127 21.65 -9.61 -3.67
C ALA A 127 21.12 -10.39 -4.89
N THR A 128 20.30 -11.41 -4.64
CA THR A 128 19.67 -12.23 -5.69
C THR A 128 18.71 -11.39 -6.53
N GLU A 129 17.85 -10.59 -5.90
CA GLU A 129 16.91 -9.70 -6.60
C GLU A 129 17.64 -8.73 -7.54
N ARG A 130 18.68 -8.06 -7.03
CA ARG A 130 19.50 -7.13 -7.82
C ARG A 130 20.17 -7.82 -8.99
N TRP A 131 20.69 -9.03 -8.78
CA TRP A 131 21.34 -9.80 -9.84
C TRP A 131 20.34 -10.20 -10.92
N LEU A 132 19.17 -10.76 -10.56
CA LEU A 132 18.11 -11.13 -11.51
C LEU A 132 17.62 -9.92 -12.31
N CYS A 133 17.40 -8.78 -11.65
CA CYS A 133 17.02 -7.53 -12.29
C CYS A 133 18.08 -7.05 -13.32
N ASN A 134 19.36 -7.17 -12.98
CA ASN A 134 20.45 -6.83 -13.91
C ASN A 134 20.48 -7.78 -15.12
N GLN A 135 20.34 -9.09 -14.90
CA GLN A 135 20.32 -10.07 -16.00
C GLN A 135 19.13 -9.85 -16.94
N ARG A 136 17.94 -9.58 -16.38
CA ARG A 136 16.73 -9.19 -17.12
C ARG A 136 16.98 -7.93 -17.96
N ARG A 137 17.60 -6.89 -17.38
CA ARG A 137 17.92 -5.66 -18.10
C ARG A 137 18.88 -5.88 -19.27
N THR A 138 19.78 -6.86 -19.16
CA THR A 138 20.70 -7.25 -20.24
C THR A 138 20.10 -8.25 -21.24
N GLY A 139 18.82 -8.64 -21.08
CA GLY A 139 18.15 -9.60 -21.96
C GLY A 139 18.63 -11.06 -21.82
N ARG A 140 19.37 -11.38 -20.75
CA ARG A 140 19.95 -12.71 -20.53
C ARG A 140 18.99 -13.68 -19.84
N VAL A 141 18.06 -13.15 -19.06
CA VAL A 141 17.14 -13.92 -18.21
C VAL A 141 15.74 -13.33 -18.31
N SER A 142 14.74 -14.19 -18.41
CA SER A 142 13.34 -13.85 -18.18
C SER A 142 13.02 -14.12 -16.72
N TYR A 143 12.67 -13.06 -16.00
CA TYR A 143 12.35 -13.08 -14.57
C TYR A 143 11.14 -12.19 -14.33
N ASN A 144 10.12 -12.76 -13.70
CA ASN A 144 8.99 -12.01 -13.18
C ASN A 144 9.15 -11.79 -11.68
N ASP A 145 8.88 -10.58 -11.22
CA ASP A 145 8.97 -10.23 -9.81
C ASP A 145 7.99 -11.11 -9.01
N ALA A 146 8.37 -11.48 -7.78
CA ALA A 146 7.60 -12.39 -6.92
C ALA A 146 7.44 -13.85 -7.43
N SER A 147 8.11 -14.24 -8.52
CA SER A 147 8.10 -15.64 -9.00
C SER A 147 9.38 -16.39 -8.64
N ALA A 148 9.26 -17.71 -8.45
CA ALA A 148 10.40 -18.64 -8.45
C ALA A 148 10.86 -18.98 -9.87
N ASP A 149 10.02 -18.75 -10.87
CA ASP A 149 10.28 -19.14 -12.25
C ASP A 149 11.22 -18.14 -12.92
N VAL A 150 12.42 -18.61 -13.18
CA VAL A 150 13.48 -17.87 -13.87
C VAL A 150 13.96 -18.73 -15.03
N THR A 151 13.95 -18.19 -16.24
CA THR A 151 14.45 -18.90 -17.43
C THR A 151 15.58 -18.12 -18.09
N ALA A 152 16.64 -18.82 -18.49
CA ALA A 152 17.69 -18.22 -19.32
C ALA A 152 17.12 -17.98 -20.73
N VAL A 153 17.33 -16.78 -21.26
CA VAL A 153 16.96 -16.42 -22.65
C VAL A 153 18.12 -16.73 -23.59
N VAL A 154 19.36 -16.63 -23.07
CA VAL A 154 20.58 -16.99 -23.79
C VAL A 154 21.11 -18.31 -23.22
N SER A 155 20.95 -19.39 -23.98
CA SER A 155 21.24 -20.76 -23.55
C SER A 155 22.75 -21.11 -23.54
N ASP A 156 23.59 -20.32 -24.19
CA ASP A 156 24.99 -20.69 -24.49
C ASP A 156 26.03 -20.24 -23.45
N SER A 157 25.61 -19.78 -22.26
CA SER A 157 26.53 -19.34 -21.20
C SER A 157 26.56 -20.34 -20.02
N PRO A 158 27.61 -21.17 -19.88
CA PRO A 158 27.72 -22.13 -18.79
C PRO A 158 27.82 -21.45 -17.41
N GLU A 159 28.48 -20.29 -17.35
CA GLU A 159 28.57 -19.47 -16.12
C GLU A 159 27.19 -19.01 -15.64
N LEU A 160 26.33 -18.56 -16.57
CA LEU A 160 24.97 -18.13 -16.24
C LEU A 160 24.13 -19.31 -15.73
N ALA A 161 24.27 -20.49 -16.33
CA ALA A 161 23.58 -21.69 -15.89
C ALA A 161 23.98 -22.10 -14.47
N GLU A 162 25.28 -22.06 -14.14
CA GLU A 162 25.77 -22.33 -12.79
C GLU A 162 25.25 -21.31 -11.77
N GLN A 163 25.30 -20.01 -12.10
CA GLN A 163 24.78 -18.95 -11.23
C GLN A 163 23.27 -19.08 -11.00
N LEU A 164 22.49 -19.40 -12.04
CA LEU A 164 21.05 -19.66 -11.93
C LEU A 164 20.77 -20.88 -11.05
N SER A 165 21.54 -21.96 -11.19
CA SER A 165 21.41 -23.15 -10.34
C SER A 165 21.64 -22.83 -8.86
N ARG A 166 22.67 -22.03 -8.56
CA ARG A 166 22.95 -21.55 -7.20
C ARG A 166 21.80 -20.71 -6.64
N VAL A 167 21.30 -19.75 -7.43
CA VAL A 167 20.17 -18.89 -7.02
C VAL A 167 18.90 -19.72 -6.77
N ARG A 168 18.60 -20.69 -7.64
CA ARG A 168 17.43 -21.57 -7.47
C ARG A 168 17.54 -22.39 -6.18
N THR A 169 18.71 -22.97 -5.92
CA THR A 169 18.90 -23.83 -4.74
C THR A 169 18.92 -23.03 -3.44
N ALA A 170 19.63 -21.90 -3.42
CA ALA A 170 19.85 -21.13 -2.20
C ALA A 170 18.62 -20.31 -1.78
N VAL A 171 17.84 -19.79 -2.74
CA VAL A 171 16.77 -18.82 -2.47
C VAL A 171 15.43 -19.28 -3.04
N LEU A 172 15.32 -19.41 -4.36
CA LEU A 172 14.00 -19.53 -5.02
C LEU A 172 13.27 -20.82 -4.64
N GLY A 173 13.97 -21.95 -4.60
CA GLY A 173 13.39 -23.24 -4.22
C GLY A 173 13.05 -23.33 -2.73
N ARG A 174 13.72 -22.54 -1.88
CA ARG A 174 13.50 -22.54 -0.44
C ARG A 174 12.37 -21.59 0.00
N TYR A 175 12.30 -20.41 -0.61
CA TYR A 175 11.40 -19.34 -0.20
C TYR A 175 10.32 -19.00 -1.24
N GLY A 176 10.31 -19.67 -2.39
CA GLY A 176 9.35 -19.46 -3.48
C GLY A 176 9.54 -18.18 -4.30
N SER A 177 10.40 -17.26 -3.84
CA SER A 177 10.82 -16.05 -4.57
C SER A 177 12.06 -15.45 -3.89
N THR A 178 12.54 -14.31 -4.36
CA THR A 178 13.58 -13.53 -3.65
C THR A 178 13.10 -12.86 -2.37
N GLY A 179 11.77 -12.80 -2.17
CA GLY A 179 11.12 -12.12 -1.05
C GLY A 179 11.06 -10.60 -1.15
N ALA A 180 11.75 -9.96 -2.10
CA ALA A 180 11.78 -8.50 -2.21
C ALA A 180 10.40 -7.91 -2.59
N ALA A 181 9.79 -8.44 -3.65
CA ALA A 181 8.45 -8.04 -4.06
C ALA A 181 7.39 -8.39 -3.00
N LEU A 182 7.53 -9.56 -2.36
CA LEU A 182 6.66 -9.94 -1.24
C LEU A 182 6.77 -8.97 -0.06
N ALA A 183 7.99 -8.56 0.32
CA ALA A 183 8.21 -7.59 1.38
C ALA A 183 7.57 -6.24 1.05
N LEU A 184 7.69 -5.76 -0.20
CA LEU A 184 7.00 -4.55 -0.65
C LEU A 184 5.48 -4.69 -0.59
N THR A 185 4.94 -5.80 -1.09
CA THR A 185 3.49 -6.08 -1.04
C THR A 185 2.98 -6.12 0.40
N CYS A 186 3.68 -6.80 1.31
CA CYS A 186 3.33 -6.82 2.73
C CYS A 186 3.38 -5.41 3.35
N ALA A 187 4.44 -4.63 3.07
CA ALA A 187 4.56 -3.26 3.57
C ALA A 187 3.41 -2.35 3.09
N VAL A 188 3.01 -2.49 1.81
CA VAL A 188 1.84 -1.77 1.27
C VAL A 188 0.55 -2.26 1.93
N ALA A 189 0.39 -3.56 2.14
CA ALA A 189 -0.80 -4.16 2.78
C ALA A 189 -0.97 -3.75 4.25
N MET A 190 0.11 -3.43 4.96
CA MET A 190 0.04 -2.90 6.34
C MET A 190 -0.62 -1.52 6.40
N ARG A 191 -0.58 -0.75 5.31
CA ARG A 191 -1.28 0.54 5.20
C ARG A 191 -1.70 0.77 3.74
N PRO A 192 -2.76 0.07 3.28
CA PRO A 192 -3.11 0.05 1.87
C PRO A 192 -3.53 1.46 1.44
N PRO A 193 -2.98 2.00 0.33
CA PRO A 193 -3.52 3.20 -0.27
C PRO A 193 -4.94 2.94 -0.78
N ARG A 194 -5.67 4.02 -1.09
CA ARG A 194 -6.95 3.96 -1.77
C ARG A 194 -6.72 4.18 -3.27
N PRO A 195 -6.67 3.11 -4.10
CA PRO A 195 -6.55 3.27 -5.53
C PRO A 195 -7.85 3.80 -6.12
N VAL A 196 -7.75 4.84 -6.92
CA VAL A 196 -8.89 5.41 -7.64
C VAL A 196 -8.52 5.61 -9.10
N PHE A 197 -9.39 5.15 -9.98
CA PHE A 197 -9.28 5.23 -11.42
C PHE A 197 -10.24 6.30 -11.94
N PRO A 198 -9.73 7.50 -12.28
CA PRO A 198 -10.53 8.56 -12.83
C PRO A 198 -10.87 8.27 -14.30
N VAL A 199 -12.15 8.31 -14.64
CA VAL A 199 -12.66 7.97 -15.97
C VAL A 199 -13.54 9.08 -16.54
N THR A 200 -13.60 9.15 -17.87
CA THR A 200 -14.57 9.99 -18.60
C THR A 200 -15.95 9.36 -18.63
N ASP A 201 -15.97 8.03 -18.66
CA ASP A 201 -17.17 7.22 -18.73
C ASP A 201 -17.00 5.94 -17.89
N LEU A 202 -18.03 5.62 -17.12
CA LEU A 202 -18.03 4.50 -16.16
C LEU A 202 -18.44 3.19 -16.85
N GLU A 203 -19.18 3.25 -17.96
CA GLU A 203 -19.60 2.09 -18.76
C GLU A 203 -18.38 1.47 -19.45
N THR A 204 -17.65 2.30 -20.19
CA THR A 204 -16.46 1.89 -20.93
C THR A 204 -15.20 1.92 -20.08
N CYS A 205 -15.25 2.52 -18.89
CA CYS A 205 -14.09 2.77 -18.02
C CYS A 205 -12.95 3.52 -18.74
N THR A 206 -13.29 4.34 -19.73
CA THR A 206 -12.34 5.10 -20.55
C THR A 206 -11.63 6.14 -19.68
N ALA A 207 -10.29 6.14 -19.65
CA ALA A 207 -9.54 7.06 -18.80
C ALA A 207 -9.68 8.54 -19.24
N LEU A 208 -9.26 9.46 -18.38
CA LEU A 208 -9.23 10.89 -18.73
C LEU A 208 -8.22 11.15 -19.86
N PRO A 209 -8.58 11.89 -20.92
CA PRO A 209 -7.63 12.22 -21.97
C PRO A 209 -6.51 13.10 -21.41
N ALA A 210 -5.29 12.84 -21.85
CA ALA A 210 -4.16 13.69 -21.50
C ALA A 210 -4.38 15.08 -22.12
N ARG A 211 -4.09 16.15 -21.37
CA ARG A 211 -4.11 17.49 -21.96
C ARG A 211 -2.94 17.63 -22.93
N GLY A 212 -3.24 17.85 -24.20
CA GLY A 212 -2.27 18.39 -25.14
C GLY A 212 -1.93 19.81 -24.70
N ILE A 213 -0.79 20.01 -24.04
CA ILE A 213 -0.24 21.35 -23.89
C ILE A 213 0.33 21.72 -25.26
N SER A 214 -0.44 22.47 -26.04
CA SER A 214 0.14 23.26 -27.13
C SER A 214 1.04 24.32 -26.50
N SER A 215 2.24 24.49 -27.09
CA SER A 215 3.26 25.50 -26.82
C SER A 215 4.26 25.23 -25.68
N GLY A 216 5.50 24.95 -26.09
CA GLY A 216 6.58 25.91 -25.83
C GLY A 216 7.18 25.97 -24.43
N ALA A 217 7.36 24.85 -23.73
CA ALA A 217 8.42 24.69 -22.73
C ALA A 217 8.55 23.21 -22.39
N GLY A 218 9.75 22.66 -22.53
CA GLY A 218 10.04 21.30 -22.10
C GLY A 218 9.77 21.15 -20.60
N GLY A 219 8.85 20.25 -20.27
CA GLY A 219 8.55 19.81 -18.91
C GLY A 219 7.18 20.28 -18.44
N LEU A 220 6.20 19.36 -18.40
CA LEU A 220 5.16 19.26 -17.35
C LEU A 220 4.05 18.21 -17.61
N LEU A 221 4.21 17.27 -18.56
CA LEU A 221 3.59 15.96 -18.36
C LEU A 221 4.41 15.30 -17.25
N GLY A 222 3.82 15.02 -16.08
CA GLY A 222 4.49 14.52 -14.86
C GLY A 222 5.83 13.78 -15.04
N SER A 223 6.81 14.01 -14.16
CA SER A 223 8.10 13.33 -14.28
C SER A 223 7.95 11.80 -14.27
N GLY A 224 8.41 11.10 -15.31
CA GLY A 224 8.52 9.64 -15.32
C GLY A 224 7.86 8.93 -16.50
N LEU A 225 7.66 7.61 -16.34
CA LEU A 225 7.08 6.71 -17.34
C LEU A 225 5.63 7.07 -17.71
N ASP A 226 4.85 7.56 -16.75
CA ASP A 226 3.43 7.85 -16.92
C ASP A 226 3.17 9.00 -17.92
N ALA A 227 4.04 10.01 -17.97
CA ALA A 227 3.92 11.08 -18.95
C ALA A 227 4.17 10.60 -20.38
N LYS A 228 5.14 9.69 -20.56
CA LYS A 228 5.42 9.07 -21.85
C LYS A 228 4.27 8.16 -22.28
N ALA A 229 3.71 7.38 -21.35
CA ALA A 229 2.54 6.54 -21.61
C ALA A 229 1.32 7.39 -22.04
N ARG A 230 1.05 8.48 -21.33
CA ARG A 230 -0.01 9.44 -21.69
C ARG A 230 0.20 10.10 -23.05
N ALA A 231 1.43 10.45 -23.39
CA ALA A 231 1.77 11.03 -24.69
C ALA A 231 1.63 10.02 -25.84
N ALA A 232 1.92 8.74 -25.59
CA ALA A 232 1.87 7.68 -26.60
C ALA A 232 0.43 7.30 -27.02
N GLU A 233 -0.57 7.43 -26.13
CA GLU A 233 -1.96 7.07 -26.42
C GLU A 233 -2.71 8.07 -27.31
N GLY A 234 -2.20 9.30 -27.46
CA GLY A 234 -2.86 10.31 -28.29
C GLY A 234 -4.26 10.70 -27.78
N ALA A 235 -5.22 10.84 -28.70
CA ALA A 235 -6.57 11.37 -28.40
C ALA A 235 -7.56 10.35 -27.81
N ASN A 236 -7.26 9.05 -27.90
CA ASN A 236 -8.13 7.97 -27.42
C ASN A 236 -7.45 7.27 -26.23
N PRO A 237 -7.76 7.70 -24.99
CA PRO A 237 -7.11 7.13 -23.81
C PRO A 237 -7.53 5.68 -23.59
N SER A 238 -6.62 4.85 -23.08
CA SER A 238 -6.92 3.45 -22.75
C SER A 238 -7.86 3.32 -21.54
N VAL A 239 -8.41 2.13 -21.34
CA VAL A 239 -9.29 1.80 -20.21
C VAL A 239 -8.48 1.77 -18.91
N LEU A 240 -8.98 2.45 -17.85
CA LEU A 240 -8.41 2.44 -16.50
C LEU A 240 -6.90 2.76 -16.41
N ARG A 241 -6.39 3.60 -17.32
CA ARG A 241 -4.96 3.93 -17.42
C ARG A 241 -4.37 4.52 -16.13
N ASP A 242 -5.04 5.52 -15.57
CA ASP A 242 -4.52 6.28 -14.44
C ASP A 242 -4.99 5.63 -13.13
N CYS A 243 -4.06 5.18 -12.30
CA CYS A 243 -4.36 4.76 -10.93
C CYS A 243 -3.80 5.78 -9.95
N ILE A 244 -4.68 6.50 -9.26
CA ILE A 244 -4.30 7.50 -8.26
C ILE A 244 -4.37 6.87 -6.88
N LEU A 245 -3.24 6.85 -6.18
CA LEU A 245 -3.13 6.30 -4.83
C LEU A 245 -3.39 7.41 -3.81
N LEU A 246 -4.57 7.37 -3.20
CA LEU A 246 -4.96 8.31 -2.15
C LEU A 246 -4.69 7.73 -0.75
N LYS A 247 -4.66 8.61 0.25
CA LYS A 247 -4.56 8.18 1.65
C LYS A 247 -5.92 7.62 2.11
N PRO A 248 -5.95 6.63 3.00
CA PRO A 248 -7.18 6.24 3.67
C PRO A 248 -7.85 7.45 4.35
N GLY A 249 -9.15 7.60 4.15
CA GLY A 249 -9.92 8.76 4.63
C GLY A 249 -9.97 9.94 3.68
N SER A 250 -9.32 9.87 2.51
CA SER A 250 -9.45 10.91 1.48
C SER A 250 -10.88 10.98 0.92
N HIS A 251 -11.31 12.19 0.62
CA HIS A 251 -12.61 12.49 0.04
C HIS A 251 -12.50 12.68 -1.48
N ILE A 252 -13.65 12.71 -2.15
CA ILE A 252 -13.72 12.98 -3.59
C ILE A 252 -13.10 14.33 -3.99
N VAL A 253 -13.18 15.33 -3.12
CA VAL A 253 -12.56 16.64 -3.35
C VAL A 253 -11.03 16.54 -3.36
N ASP A 254 -10.44 15.66 -2.55
CA ASP A 254 -9.00 15.44 -2.54
C ASP A 254 -8.53 14.86 -3.89
N LEU A 255 -9.30 13.91 -4.44
CA LEU A 255 -9.04 13.36 -5.77
C LEU A 255 -9.10 14.46 -6.85
N PHE A 256 -10.14 15.30 -6.80
CA PHE A 256 -10.30 16.42 -7.73
C PHE A 256 -9.11 17.39 -7.67
N GLU A 257 -8.66 17.76 -6.47
CA GLU A 257 -7.52 18.66 -6.28
C GLU A 257 -6.20 18.04 -6.78
N VAL A 258 -5.98 16.74 -6.53
CA VAL A 258 -4.82 16.00 -7.06
C VAL A 258 -4.83 16.01 -8.59
N LEU A 259 -5.99 15.79 -9.20
CA LEU A 259 -6.14 15.77 -10.65
C LEU A 259 -5.95 17.14 -11.31
N LYS A 260 -6.26 18.23 -10.60
CA LYS A 260 -6.13 19.61 -11.10
C LYS A 260 -4.69 20.13 -11.07
N ARG A 261 -3.84 19.56 -10.21
CA ARG A 261 -2.47 20.04 -9.97
C ARG A 261 -1.41 19.19 -10.69
N PRO A 262 -0.19 19.71 -10.90
CA PRO A 262 0.94 18.88 -11.29
C PRO A 262 1.11 17.73 -10.29
N PRO A 263 1.46 16.51 -10.74
CA PRO A 263 1.92 16.15 -12.08
C PRO A 263 0.81 15.79 -13.09
N TYR A 264 -0.47 15.74 -12.68
CA TYR A 264 -1.55 15.20 -13.49
C TYR A 264 -2.20 16.24 -14.41
N GLN A 265 -2.67 17.37 -13.84
CA GLN A 265 -3.35 18.45 -14.57
C GLN A 265 -4.45 17.96 -15.56
N LEU A 266 -5.21 16.93 -15.19
CA LEU A 266 -6.22 16.29 -16.04
C LEU A 266 -7.59 16.97 -16.00
N LEU A 267 -7.87 17.80 -14.98
CA LEU A 267 -9.16 18.48 -14.80
C LEU A 267 -9.02 20.00 -14.72
N GLU A 268 -10.11 20.70 -15.06
CA GLU A 268 -10.23 22.17 -14.97
C GLU A 268 -11.55 22.61 -14.33
N GLY A 269 -11.59 23.89 -13.95
CA GLY A 269 -12.77 24.50 -13.37
C GLY A 269 -12.96 24.11 -11.90
N ASP A 270 -14.22 24.05 -11.50
CA ASP A 270 -14.67 23.74 -10.15
C ASP A 270 -15.45 22.43 -10.15
N PHE A 271 -15.34 21.70 -9.05
CA PHE A 271 -16.07 20.46 -8.81
C PHE A 271 -17.58 20.71 -8.80
N VAL A 272 -18.34 19.94 -9.60
CA VAL A 272 -19.80 19.99 -9.63
C VAL A 272 -20.39 18.73 -8.99
N ARG A 273 -20.00 17.56 -9.48
CA ARG A 273 -20.50 16.27 -9.00
C ARG A 273 -19.50 15.15 -9.34
N ALA A 274 -19.66 14.01 -8.69
CA ALA A 274 -18.94 12.79 -9.02
C ALA A 274 -19.89 11.59 -8.99
N GLU A 275 -19.60 10.63 -9.86
CA GLU A 275 -20.26 9.33 -9.91
C GLU A 275 -19.18 8.26 -9.76
N CYS A 276 -19.50 7.15 -9.12
CA CYS A 276 -18.55 6.06 -8.93
C CYS A 276 -19.17 4.69 -9.16
N SER A 277 -18.26 3.74 -9.38
CA SER A 277 -18.53 2.32 -9.46
C SER A 277 -17.40 1.55 -8.80
N ALA A 278 -17.69 0.32 -8.37
CA ALA A 278 -16.69 -0.60 -7.88
C ALA A 278 -16.14 -1.46 -9.05
N LEU A 279 -14.84 -1.72 -9.05
CA LEU A 279 -14.17 -2.62 -10.00
C LEU A 279 -14.56 -4.09 -9.77
N THR A 280 -14.82 -4.43 -8.52
CA THR A 280 -15.24 -5.75 -8.06
C THR A 280 -16.34 -5.55 -7.01
N ALA A 281 -17.15 -6.59 -6.74
CA ALA A 281 -18.14 -6.50 -5.67
C ALA A 281 -17.47 -6.01 -4.37
N PRO A 282 -18.06 -5.08 -3.61
CA PRO A 282 -17.43 -4.47 -2.44
C PRO A 282 -17.00 -5.51 -1.39
N GLU A 283 -17.74 -6.61 -1.26
CA GLU A 283 -17.39 -7.76 -0.42
C GLU A 283 -16.11 -8.47 -0.89
N ALA A 284 -15.94 -8.67 -2.21
CA ALA A 284 -14.75 -9.28 -2.79
C ALA A 284 -13.51 -8.39 -2.68
N ALA A 285 -13.67 -7.06 -2.82
CA ALA A 285 -12.59 -6.10 -2.63
C ALA A 285 -12.13 -6.03 -1.17
N ALA A 286 -13.09 -6.00 -0.23
CA ALA A 286 -12.80 -6.05 1.20
C ALA A 286 -12.17 -7.40 1.61
N ALA A 287 -12.66 -8.51 1.06
CA ALA A 287 -12.08 -9.84 1.28
C ALA A 287 -10.67 -9.97 0.71
N SER A 288 -10.39 -9.41 -0.46
CA SER A 288 -9.04 -9.40 -1.05
C SER A 288 -8.08 -8.52 -0.25
N ALA A 289 -8.53 -7.35 0.22
CA ALA A 289 -7.72 -6.50 1.11
C ALA A 289 -7.46 -7.16 2.47
N ALA A 290 -8.47 -7.83 3.03
CA ALA A 290 -8.35 -8.61 4.26
C ALA A 290 -7.44 -9.82 4.06
N ALA A 291 -7.56 -10.54 2.95
CA ALA A 291 -6.71 -11.67 2.60
C ALA A 291 -5.26 -11.24 2.38
N ALA A 292 -5.01 -10.07 1.77
CA ALA A 292 -3.66 -9.50 1.65
C ALA A 292 -3.07 -9.14 3.03
N ALA A 293 -3.89 -8.57 3.93
CA ALA A 293 -3.48 -8.30 5.30
C ALA A 293 -3.24 -9.59 6.10
N VAL A 294 -4.08 -10.61 5.93
CA VAL A 294 -3.95 -11.92 6.57
C VAL A 294 -2.77 -12.71 5.99
N ALA A 295 -2.49 -12.61 4.70
CA ALA A 295 -1.31 -13.24 4.08
C ALA A 295 -0.02 -12.60 4.59
N ALA A 296 -0.01 -11.28 4.81
CA ALA A 296 1.10 -10.60 5.47
C ALA A 296 1.33 -11.09 6.92
N VAL A 297 0.29 -11.63 7.59
CA VAL A 297 0.36 -12.21 8.94
C VAL A 297 0.63 -13.73 8.92
N SER A 298 0.01 -14.47 8.00
CA SER A 298 0.00 -15.94 7.96
C SER A 298 1.23 -16.55 7.29
N LEU A 299 1.91 -15.81 6.39
CA LEU A 299 3.26 -16.20 5.93
C LEU A 299 4.33 -16.07 7.05
N GLY A 300 3.91 -15.65 8.25
CA GLY A 300 4.63 -15.75 9.52
C GLY A 300 4.44 -17.10 10.26
N GLY A 301 3.60 -18.02 9.77
CA GLY A 301 3.36 -19.34 10.37
C GLY A 301 3.45 -20.48 9.37
N GLY A 302 4.57 -21.19 9.34
CA GLY A 302 4.72 -22.51 8.71
C GLY A 302 5.98 -23.17 9.27
N GLU A 303 6.00 -24.43 9.74
CA GLU A 303 4.99 -25.48 9.85
C GLU A 303 5.34 -26.33 11.10
N GLY A 304 4.34 -26.95 11.72
CA GLY A 304 4.52 -28.08 12.64
C GLY A 304 3.65 -29.23 12.14
N GLY A 305 4.27 -30.28 11.61
CA GLY A 305 3.58 -31.40 10.98
C GLY A 305 2.87 -32.34 11.97
N ALA A 306 1.81 -32.99 11.49
CA ALA A 306 1.41 -34.33 11.90
C ALA A 306 0.52 -34.96 10.82
N ALA A 307 0.86 -36.18 10.43
CA ALA A 307 0.11 -37.04 9.54
C ALA A 307 -1.19 -37.54 10.18
N VAL A 308 -2.18 -37.91 9.35
CA VAL A 308 -2.97 -39.18 9.34
C VAL A 308 -4.29 -38.96 8.59
N GLY A 309 -4.63 -39.90 7.69
CA GLY A 309 -6.03 -40.24 7.42
C GLY A 309 -6.47 -40.19 5.96
N SER A 310 -6.14 -41.23 5.20
CA SER A 310 -6.77 -41.56 3.92
C SER A 310 -8.26 -41.83 4.11
N ALA A 311 -9.12 -41.16 3.35
CA ALA A 311 -10.49 -41.59 3.10
C ALA A 311 -10.89 -41.18 1.68
N GLU A 312 -11.07 -42.20 0.84
CA GLU A 312 -11.63 -42.14 -0.50
C GLU A 312 -13.10 -41.68 -0.44
N GLY A 313 -13.49 -40.84 -1.40
CA GLY A 313 -14.87 -40.39 -1.55
C GLY A 313 -15.02 -39.57 -2.83
N GLY A 314 -15.25 -40.25 -3.95
CA GLY A 314 -15.49 -39.61 -5.23
C GLY A 314 -16.83 -38.88 -5.28
N SER A 315 -16.83 -37.67 -5.83
CA SER A 315 -18.00 -37.11 -6.51
C SER A 315 -17.54 -36.17 -7.61
N GLN A 316 -17.70 -36.63 -8.85
CA GLN A 316 -17.64 -35.79 -10.04
C GLN A 316 -18.76 -34.75 -9.95
N THR A 317 -18.42 -33.46 -9.98
CA THR A 317 -19.40 -32.41 -10.29
C THR A 317 -18.85 -31.53 -11.40
N SER A 318 -19.49 -31.70 -12.54
CA SER A 318 -19.38 -31.00 -13.81
C SER A 318 -19.30 -29.47 -13.68
N SER A 319 -18.36 -28.91 -14.43
CA SER A 319 -18.18 -27.50 -14.72
C SER A 319 -19.36 -26.93 -15.53
N HIS A 320 -20.20 -26.12 -14.87
CA HIS A 320 -21.03 -25.14 -15.55
C HIS A 320 -20.61 -23.74 -15.09
N GLN A 321 -19.75 -23.11 -15.91
CA GLN A 321 -19.52 -21.66 -15.89
C GLN A 321 -20.80 -20.96 -16.32
N GLN A 322 -21.63 -20.54 -15.37
CA GLN A 322 -22.63 -19.52 -15.62
C GLN A 322 -21.94 -18.15 -15.62
N HIS A 323 -21.86 -17.54 -16.79
CA HIS A 323 -21.60 -16.11 -16.95
C HIS A 323 -22.74 -15.33 -16.27
N GLN A 324 -22.56 -14.92 -15.02
CA GLN A 324 -23.40 -13.87 -14.41
C GLN A 324 -22.88 -12.51 -14.88
N GLN A 325 -23.63 -11.88 -15.77
CA GLN A 325 -23.46 -10.46 -16.10
C GLN A 325 -23.83 -9.64 -14.86
N HIS A 326 -22.82 -9.26 -14.07
CA HIS A 326 -23.02 -8.29 -13.00
C HIS A 326 -23.35 -6.94 -13.63
N HIS A 327 -24.60 -6.50 -13.52
CA HIS A 327 -24.95 -5.10 -13.76
C HIS A 327 -24.14 -4.22 -12.79
N GLN A 328 -23.15 -3.48 -13.29
CA GLN A 328 -22.48 -2.46 -12.49
C GLN A 328 -23.54 -1.45 -12.07
N VAL A 329 -23.66 -1.23 -10.75
CA VAL A 329 -24.54 -0.22 -10.16
C VAL A 329 -23.68 1.00 -9.87
N TRP A 330 -24.08 2.14 -10.43
CA TRP A 330 -23.31 3.39 -10.41
C TRP A 330 -24.05 4.30 -9.46
N ARG A 331 -23.31 5.03 -8.63
CA ARG A 331 -23.93 5.92 -7.65
C ARG A 331 -23.24 7.27 -7.60
N VAL A 332 -23.99 8.28 -7.20
CA VAL A 332 -23.48 9.62 -6.98
C VAL A 332 -22.69 9.64 -5.67
N LEU A 333 -21.48 10.21 -5.69
CA LEU A 333 -20.67 10.46 -4.49
C LEU A 333 -21.01 11.83 -3.92
N LYS A 334 -21.25 11.89 -2.61
CA LYS A 334 -21.37 13.17 -1.92
C LYS A 334 -19.99 13.81 -1.76
N LYS A 335 -19.93 15.14 -1.74
CA LYS A 335 -18.67 15.90 -1.64
C LYS A 335 -17.81 15.52 -0.43
N GLU A 336 -18.46 15.24 0.71
CA GLU A 336 -17.81 14.89 1.97
C GLU A 336 -17.71 13.38 2.20
N GLU A 337 -18.09 12.58 1.21
CA GLU A 337 -18.00 11.13 1.31
C GLU A 337 -16.54 10.67 1.21
N VAL A 338 -16.17 9.70 2.06
CA VAL A 338 -14.84 9.11 2.06
C VAL A 338 -14.76 8.09 0.94
N LEU A 339 -13.68 8.14 0.16
CA LEU A 339 -13.41 7.17 -0.89
C LEU A 339 -12.97 5.83 -0.28
N ASP A 340 -13.65 4.77 -0.72
CA ASP A 340 -13.43 3.40 -0.31
C ASP A 340 -13.29 2.47 -1.52
N TRP A 341 -13.22 1.16 -1.28
CA TRP A 341 -13.12 0.16 -2.34
C TRP A 341 -14.36 0.11 -3.25
N GLY A 342 -15.53 0.52 -2.75
CA GLY A 342 -16.76 0.62 -3.53
C GLY A 342 -16.78 1.82 -4.49
N SER A 343 -15.81 2.73 -4.36
CA SER A 343 -15.74 4.01 -5.08
C SER A 343 -14.49 4.10 -5.95
N CYS A 344 -13.86 2.96 -6.28
CA CYS A 344 -12.54 2.93 -6.91
C CYS A 344 -12.53 3.34 -8.38
N VAL A 345 -13.66 3.29 -9.12
CA VAL A 345 -13.77 3.91 -10.45
C VAL A 345 -14.61 5.15 -10.30
N THR A 346 -14.08 6.31 -10.69
CA THR A 346 -14.74 7.58 -10.42
C THR A 346 -14.77 8.47 -11.66
N LYS A 347 -15.96 8.93 -12.02
CA LYS A 347 -16.18 9.99 -13.00
C LYS A 347 -16.38 11.30 -12.27
N ILE A 348 -15.63 12.34 -12.65
CA ILE A 348 -15.75 13.69 -12.06
C ILE A 348 -16.30 14.65 -13.12
N MET A 349 -17.28 15.45 -12.72
CA MET A 349 -17.90 16.46 -13.56
C MET A 349 -17.59 17.84 -12.98
N THR A 350 -17.17 18.73 -13.87
CA THR A 350 -16.69 20.07 -13.57
C THR A 350 -17.53 21.12 -14.31
N ASN A 351 -17.53 22.36 -13.82
CA ASN A 351 -18.28 23.47 -14.44
C ASN A 351 -17.68 23.91 -15.79
N ARG A 352 -16.37 23.71 -15.97
CA ARG A 352 -15.71 23.83 -17.26
C ARG A 352 -15.68 22.45 -17.88
N ARG A 353 -16.45 22.28 -18.96
CA ARG A 353 -16.37 21.09 -19.79
C ARG A 353 -14.97 21.04 -20.40
N SER A 354 -14.14 20.12 -19.94
CA SER A 354 -12.95 19.72 -20.69
C SER A 354 -13.38 19.27 -22.09
N HIS A 355 -12.59 19.55 -23.12
CA HIS A 355 -12.96 19.44 -24.55
C HIS A 355 -13.63 18.10 -24.98
N TRP A 356 -13.49 17.02 -24.22
CA TRP A 356 -14.07 15.70 -24.50
C TRP A 356 -15.56 15.54 -24.12
N GLN A 357 -16.17 16.46 -23.37
CA GLN A 357 -17.60 16.40 -22.99
C GLN A 357 -18.58 16.90 -24.07
N HIS A 358 -18.13 16.99 -25.32
CA HIS A 358 -18.96 17.40 -26.46
C HIS A 358 -19.55 16.23 -27.28
N GLY A 359 -19.17 14.98 -27.01
CA GLY A 359 -19.55 13.81 -27.82
C GLY A 359 -20.90 13.15 -27.52
N GLY A 360 -21.90 13.89 -27.03
CA GLY A 360 -23.14 13.27 -26.51
C GLY A 360 -24.43 14.02 -26.84
N LYS A 361 -24.50 14.72 -27.98
CA LYS A 361 -25.76 15.14 -28.61
C LYS A 361 -25.59 15.20 -30.12
N ARG A 362 -26.03 14.15 -30.81
CA ARG A 362 -26.71 14.27 -32.11
C ARG A 362 -27.96 13.43 -32.04
#